data_AF-X6LL26-F1
#
_entry.id   AF-X6LL26-F1
#
_cell.length_a   1.000
_cell.length_b   1.000
_cell.length_c   1.000
_cell.angle_alpha   90.00
_cell.angle_beta   90.00
_cell.angle_gamma   90.00
#
_symmetry.space_group_name_H-M   'P 1'
#
loop_
_entity.id
_entity.type
_entity.pdbx_description
1 polymer ?
#
loop_
_entity_poly.entity_id
_entity_poly.type
_entity_poly.pdbx_seq_one_letter_code
_entity_poly.pdbx_strand_id
1 'polypeptide(L)'
;MSQKPEEKEKEKEKEVLPKNVIPTHYFLSITPDLVKHFRFFGLVEIDLLVKEDSDFITLNAVDLSLLKIQVRNGTEVLDIKIADKQQARIPLPKKSTAKTTPQFHTNKKFVQKKKKNGDPAYCGVTQFEATDARKALPLVETKTFGSVKTVVFDKSPIMSTYLLAWFVGEFECVESKTSRNIMVCVWTQIGKKNSAIFACETACKCLDFYEKYFEIEYPLPKYDMITVPDFAAGAMENCGLITYREIALLADKEKTSVR
;
A
#
# COMPACT_ATOMS: atom_id res chain seq x y z
N MET A 1 -14.48 -18.10 -47.79
CA MET A 1 -14.04 -17.48 -46.51
C MET A 1 -15.14 -17.72 -45.50
N SER A 2 -14.82 -18.15 -44.27
CA SER A 2 -15.80 -18.30 -43.19
C SER A 2 -15.47 -17.29 -42.09
N GLN A 3 -16.44 -16.49 -41.66
CA GLN A 3 -16.24 -15.47 -40.63
C GLN A 3 -16.21 -16.14 -39.25
N LYS A 4 -15.29 -15.70 -38.38
CA LYS A 4 -15.38 -16.02 -36.95
C LYS A 4 -16.55 -15.24 -36.34
N PRO A 5 -17.32 -15.81 -35.40
CA PRO A 5 -18.26 -15.04 -34.61
C PRO A 5 -17.51 -14.06 -33.70
N GLU A 6 -18.06 -12.85 -33.53
CA GLU A 6 -17.58 -11.88 -32.55
C GLU A 6 -18.05 -12.30 -31.14
N GLU A 7 -17.11 -12.60 -30.24
CA GLU A 7 -17.42 -12.70 -28.82
C GLU A 7 -17.69 -11.29 -28.26
N LYS A 8 -18.96 -10.97 -28.03
CA LYS A 8 -19.32 -9.78 -27.27
C LYS A 8 -18.87 -9.94 -25.82
N GLU A 9 -17.83 -9.20 -25.44
CA GLU A 9 -17.47 -9.04 -24.03
C GLU A 9 -18.69 -8.55 -23.26
N LYS A 10 -19.12 -9.31 -22.25
CA LYS A 10 -20.15 -8.86 -21.32
C LYS A 10 -19.54 -7.78 -20.42
N GLU A 11 -20.04 -6.55 -20.53
CA GLU A 11 -19.75 -5.52 -19.54
C GLU A 11 -20.05 -6.06 -18.14
N LYS A 12 -19.01 -6.16 -17.30
CA LYS A 12 -19.19 -6.50 -15.89
C LYS A 12 -19.76 -5.28 -15.17
N GLU A 13 -21.02 -5.40 -14.78
CA GLU A 13 -21.71 -4.42 -13.94
C GLU A 13 -20.84 -4.11 -12.70
N LYS A 14 -20.58 -2.82 -12.45
CA LYS A 14 -19.67 -2.41 -11.37
C LYS A 14 -20.34 -2.59 -10.02
N GLU A 15 -20.02 -3.68 -9.32
CA GLU A 15 -20.52 -3.96 -7.95
C GLU A 15 -19.95 -2.90 -6.97
N VAL A 16 -20.75 -1.87 -6.69
CA VAL A 16 -20.41 -0.77 -5.76
C VAL A 16 -20.91 -1.13 -4.36
N LEU A 17 -20.04 -0.96 -3.35
CA LEU A 17 -20.41 -1.22 -1.96
C LEU A 17 -21.56 -0.32 -1.46
N PRO A 18 -22.47 -0.84 -0.62
CA PRO A 18 -23.50 -0.05 0.05
C PRO A 18 -22.94 1.16 0.82
N LYS A 19 -23.69 2.26 0.84
CA LYS A 19 -23.30 3.53 1.49
C LYS A 19 -23.87 3.70 2.91
N ASN A 20 -24.59 2.70 3.41
CA ASN A 20 -25.21 2.68 4.75
C ASN A 20 -24.20 2.49 5.88
N VAL A 21 -23.11 1.76 5.66
CA VAL A 21 -22.01 1.57 6.61
C VAL A 21 -20.73 2.16 6.01
N ILE A 22 -20.17 3.20 6.63
CA ILE A 22 -19.01 3.94 6.10
C ILE A 22 -17.78 3.73 7.00
N PRO A 23 -16.62 3.32 6.43
CA PRO A 23 -15.37 3.25 7.20
C PRO A 23 -14.84 4.65 7.51
N THR A 24 -14.45 4.88 8.77
CA THR A 24 -13.94 6.17 9.27
C THR A 24 -12.46 6.12 9.62
N HIS A 25 -11.94 4.94 9.97
CA HIS A 25 -10.51 4.71 10.21
C HIS A 25 -10.14 3.25 9.95
N TYR A 26 -8.86 3.03 9.61
CA TYR A 26 -8.25 1.72 9.41
C TYR A 26 -6.99 1.65 10.28
N PHE A 27 -6.93 0.67 11.18
CA PHE A 27 -5.67 0.15 11.69
C PHE A 27 -5.25 -1.05 10.85
N LEU A 28 -3.95 -1.14 10.52
CA LEU A 28 -3.43 -2.18 9.64
C LEU A 28 -2.07 -2.64 10.13
N SER A 29 -2.02 -3.88 10.62
CA SER A 29 -0.81 -4.60 10.99
C SER A 29 -0.58 -5.74 10.02
N ILE A 30 0.64 -5.85 9.47
CA ILE A 30 0.99 -6.92 8.53
C ILE A 30 2.36 -7.49 8.88
N THR A 31 2.43 -8.81 8.91
CA THR A 31 3.61 -9.61 9.24
C THR A 31 4.06 -10.38 7.99
N PRO A 32 5.16 -9.98 7.35
CA PRO A 32 5.68 -10.65 6.15
C PRO A 32 6.53 -11.88 6.50
N ASP A 33 6.38 -12.96 5.74
CA ASP A 33 7.28 -14.12 5.73
C ASP A 33 7.93 -14.24 4.35
N LEU A 34 9.02 -13.47 4.16
CA LEU A 34 9.79 -13.40 2.91
C LEU A 34 10.85 -14.50 2.77
N VAL A 35 10.92 -15.46 3.69
CA VAL A 35 12.06 -16.40 3.81
C VAL A 35 11.62 -17.86 3.75
N LYS A 36 10.57 -18.24 4.48
CA LYS A 36 10.13 -19.65 4.60
C LYS A 36 8.93 -19.95 3.71
N HIS A 37 7.94 -19.04 3.67
CA HIS A 37 6.63 -19.34 3.08
C HIS A 37 6.17 -18.38 1.98
N PHE A 38 6.87 -17.26 1.74
CA PHE A 38 6.54 -16.25 0.73
C PHE A 38 5.08 -15.77 0.80
N ARG A 39 4.63 -15.51 2.03
CA ARG A 39 3.25 -15.14 2.37
C ARG A 39 3.23 -13.95 3.32
N PHE A 40 2.07 -13.32 3.41
CA PHE A 40 1.82 -12.20 4.30
C PHE A 40 0.63 -12.54 5.19
N PHE A 41 0.75 -12.31 6.49
CA PHE A 41 -0.36 -12.35 7.44
C PHE A 41 -0.77 -10.93 7.80
N GLY A 42 -2.05 -10.60 7.74
CA GLY A 42 -2.55 -9.27 8.08
C GLY A 42 -3.71 -9.29 9.06
N LEU A 43 -3.75 -8.26 9.89
CA LEU A 43 -4.91 -7.88 10.70
C LEU A 43 -5.29 -6.45 10.32
N VAL A 44 -6.54 -6.29 9.90
CA VAL A 44 -7.17 -4.98 9.74
C VAL A 44 -8.11 -4.79 10.92
N GLU A 45 -8.14 -3.59 11.51
CA GLU A 45 -9.32 -3.12 12.22
C GLU A 45 -9.91 -1.96 11.41
N ILE A 46 -11.22 -1.96 11.20
CA ILE A 46 -11.92 -0.87 10.51
C ILE A 46 -12.98 -0.34 11.46
N ASP A 47 -12.87 0.95 11.82
CA ASP A 47 -13.90 1.68 12.53
C ASP A 47 -14.99 2.09 11.53
N LEU A 48 -16.25 1.81 11.86
CA LEU A 48 -17.41 1.94 10.97
C LEU A 48 -18.47 2.85 11.60
N LEU A 49 -19.00 3.78 10.80
CA LEU A 49 -20.17 4.60 11.12
C LEU A 49 -21.40 4.07 10.39
N VAL A 50 -22.46 3.74 11.12
CA VAL A 50 -23.71 3.20 10.59
C VAL A 50 -24.69 4.35 10.35
N LYS A 51 -24.89 4.75 9.09
CA LYS A 51 -25.79 5.85 8.69
C LYS A 51 -27.25 5.43 8.61
N GLU A 52 -27.51 4.17 8.29
CA GLU A 52 -28.83 3.56 8.09
C GLU A 52 -28.78 2.14 8.63
N ASP A 53 -29.92 1.63 9.11
CA ASP A 53 -30.02 0.29 9.67
C ASP A 53 -29.55 -0.76 8.65
N SER A 54 -28.74 -1.72 9.09
CA SER A 54 -28.19 -2.76 8.22
C SER A 54 -28.09 -4.08 8.95
N ASP A 55 -28.53 -5.17 8.31
CA ASP A 55 -28.29 -6.53 8.79
C ASP A 55 -26.98 -7.12 8.26
N PHE A 56 -26.13 -6.32 7.58
CA PHE A 56 -24.87 -6.81 7.02
C PHE A 56 -23.78 -5.74 6.80
N ILE A 57 -22.54 -6.22 6.65
CA ILE A 57 -21.39 -5.49 6.10
C ILE A 57 -20.86 -6.30 4.92
N THR A 58 -20.62 -5.64 3.78
CA THR A 58 -19.90 -6.22 2.65
C THR A 58 -18.46 -5.72 2.65
N LEU A 59 -17.47 -6.61 2.52
CA LEU A 59 -16.05 -6.26 2.46
C LEU A 59 -15.43 -6.75 1.15
N ASN A 60 -14.57 -5.94 0.53
CA ASN A 60 -13.78 -6.36 -0.63
C ASN A 60 -12.48 -7.04 -0.18
N ALA A 61 -12.32 -8.33 -0.48
CA ALA A 61 -11.17 -9.15 -0.10
C ALA A 61 -10.75 -10.09 -1.26
N VAL A 62 -10.50 -9.51 -2.45
CA VAL A 62 -10.04 -10.26 -3.62
C VAL A 62 -8.62 -10.80 -3.39
N ASP A 63 -8.41 -12.08 -3.68
CA ASP A 63 -7.14 -12.81 -3.50
C ASP A 63 -6.57 -12.84 -2.07
N LEU A 64 -7.45 -12.69 -1.06
CA LEU A 64 -7.12 -12.86 0.35
C LEU A 64 -7.80 -14.11 0.94
N SER A 65 -7.03 -14.92 1.66
CA SER A 65 -7.55 -16.03 2.47
C SER A 65 -7.92 -15.48 3.85
N LEU A 66 -9.20 -15.19 4.05
CA LEU A 66 -9.74 -14.68 5.32
C LEU A 66 -9.76 -15.83 6.36
N LEU A 67 -9.11 -15.60 7.50
CA LEU A 67 -8.93 -16.59 8.58
C LEU A 67 -10.01 -16.45 9.66
N LYS A 68 -10.28 -15.20 10.06
CA LYS A 68 -11.32 -14.85 11.02
C LYS A 68 -11.82 -13.44 10.70
N ILE A 69 -13.10 -13.20 10.87
CA ILE A 69 -13.63 -11.83 10.93
C ILE A 69 -14.47 -11.75 12.21
N GLN A 70 -14.15 -10.80 13.07
CA GLN A 70 -14.99 -10.43 14.21
C GLN A 70 -15.61 -9.07 13.93
N VAL A 71 -16.84 -8.84 14.39
CA VAL A 71 -17.42 -7.49 14.46
C VAL A 71 -17.91 -7.22 15.87
N ARG A 72 -17.68 -5.99 16.33
CA ARG A 72 -18.15 -5.46 17.60
C ARG A 72 -19.09 -4.29 17.37
N ASN A 73 -20.21 -4.26 18.09
CA ASN A 73 -21.13 -3.13 18.20
C ASN A 73 -21.37 -2.87 19.71
N GLY A 74 -20.84 -1.78 20.25
CA GLY A 74 -20.79 -1.58 21.70
C GLY A 74 -20.09 -2.73 22.44
N THR A 75 -20.82 -3.43 23.30
CA THR A 75 -20.35 -4.62 24.03
C THR A 75 -20.57 -5.95 23.29
N GLU A 76 -21.43 -5.98 22.27
CA GLU A 76 -21.72 -7.21 21.52
C GLU A 76 -20.57 -7.53 20.57
N VAL A 77 -20.15 -8.80 20.51
CA VAL A 77 -19.11 -9.30 19.62
C VAL A 77 -19.61 -10.56 18.91
N LEU A 78 -19.51 -10.60 17.59
CA LEU A 78 -19.96 -11.71 16.77
C LEU A 78 -18.83 -12.19 15.85
N ASP A 79 -18.61 -13.51 15.84
CA ASP A 79 -17.73 -14.19 14.91
C ASP A 79 -18.48 -14.49 13.61
N ILE A 80 -17.97 -13.95 12.51
CA ILE A 80 -18.63 -13.99 11.21
C ILE A 80 -18.23 -15.26 10.44
N LYS A 81 -19.24 -15.97 9.95
CA LYS A 81 -19.06 -17.01 8.92
C LYS A 81 -18.85 -16.32 7.57
N ILE A 82 -17.70 -16.56 6.95
CA ILE A 82 -17.36 -16.05 5.62
C ILE A 82 -18.21 -16.79 4.59
N ALA A 83 -19.06 -16.07 3.86
CA ALA A 83 -19.84 -16.58 2.73
C ALA A 83 -19.20 -16.21 1.39
N ASP A 84 -19.62 -16.87 0.30
CA ASP A 84 -19.00 -16.79 -1.03
C ASP A 84 -18.90 -15.37 -1.63
N LYS A 85 -19.76 -14.44 -1.17
CA LYS A 85 -19.77 -13.02 -1.55
C LYS A 85 -19.02 -12.08 -0.59
N GLN A 86 -18.26 -12.61 0.37
CA GLN A 86 -17.48 -11.81 1.34
C GLN A 86 -18.36 -10.86 2.19
N GLN A 87 -19.59 -11.30 2.44
CA GLN A 87 -20.61 -10.59 3.22
C GLN A 87 -20.71 -11.17 4.64
N ALA A 88 -20.80 -10.29 5.63
CA ALA A 88 -21.01 -10.57 7.04
C ALA A 88 -22.43 -10.16 7.45
N ARG A 89 -23.23 -11.02 8.08
CA ARG A 89 -24.59 -10.67 8.54
C ARG A 89 -24.67 -10.43 10.04
N ILE A 90 -24.92 -9.19 10.44
CA ILE A 90 -24.99 -8.68 11.82
C ILE A 90 -25.95 -7.48 11.85
N PRO A 91 -26.89 -7.40 12.83
CA PRO A 91 -27.70 -6.21 13.06
C PRO A 91 -26.87 -4.99 13.49
N LEU A 92 -26.97 -3.91 12.74
CA LEU A 92 -26.26 -2.65 12.94
C LEU A 92 -27.31 -1.50 12.92
N PRO A 93 -27.74 -1.01 14.09
CA PRO A 93 -28.72 0.06 14.18
C PRO A 93 -28.20 1.40 13.64
N LYS A 94 -29.08 2.19 13.05
CA LYS A 94 -28.81 3.55 12.57
C LYS A 94 -28.21 4.44 13.67
N LYS A 95 -27.15 5.17 13.32
CA LYS A 95 -26.29 6.00 14.19
C LYS A 95 -25.40 5.23 15.17
N SER A 96 -25.33 3.89 15.13
CA SER A 96 -24.34 3.15 15.91
C SER A 96 -22.93 3.27 15.31
N THR A 97 -21.95 2.85 16.10
CA THR A 97 -20.57 2.64 15.66
C THR A 97 -20.20 1.17 15.82
N ALA A 98 -19.52 0.62 14.83
CA ALA A 98 -19.05 -0.75 14.85
C ALA A 98 -17.54 -0.82 14.54
N LYS A 99 -16.89 -1.90 14.97
CA LYS A 99 -15.53 -2.24 14.56
C LYS A 99 -15.55 -3.61 13.91
N THR A 100 -15.01 -3.74 12.70
CA THR A 100 -14.71 -5.05 12.10
C THR A 100 -13.21 -5.35 12.21
N THR A 101 -12.86 -6.60 12.48
CA THR A 101 -11.48 -7.08 12.62
C THR A 101 -11.22 -8.29 11.71
N PRO A 102 -11.04 -8.09 10.38
CA PRO A 102 -10.58 -9.15 9.48
C PRO A 102 -9.11 -9.53 9.74
N GLN A 103 -8.89 -10.81 9.99
CA GLN A 103 -7.58 -11.47 9.94
C GLN A 103 -7.47 -12.27 8.64
N PHE A 104 -6.34 -12.17 7.96
CA PHE A 104 -6.14 -12.80 6.66
C PHE A 104 -4.70 -13.27 6.44
N HIS A 105 -4.51 -14.13 5.44
CA HIS A 105 -3.22 -14.25 4.77
C HIS A 105 -3.39 -14.14 3.24
N THR A 106 -2.29 -13.92 2.53
CA THR A 106 -2.25 -14.15 1.08
C THR A 106 -0.95 -14.82 0.68
N ASN A 107 -1.06 -15.67 -0.34
CA ASN A 107 0.04 -16.39 -0.98
C ASN A 107 0.44 -15.73 -2.31
N LYS A 108 -0.11 -14.55 -2.63
CA LYS A 108 0.34 -13.77 -3.79
C LYS A 108 1.80 -13.36 -3.60
N LYS A 109 2.63 -13.71 -4.57
CA LYS A 109 4.02 -13.25 -4.66
C LYS A 109 4.03 -11.76 -5.00
N PHE A 110 4.09 -10.93 -3.98
CA PHE A 110 4.57 -9.55 -4.12
C PHE A 110 6.10 -9.50 -4.25
N VAL A 111 6.77 -10.66 -4.09
CA VAL A 111 8.22 -10.84 -3.98
C VAL A 111 8.93 -10.92 -5.34
N GLN A 112 9.73 -9.90 -5.61
CA GLN A 112 10.89 -9.94 -6.50
C GLN A 112 12.00 -10.86 -5.94
N LYS A 113 12.72 -11.52 -6.85
CA LYS A 113 13.86 -12.37 -6.52
C LYS A 113 15.04 -11.97 -7.39
N LYS A 114 16.17 -11.57 -6.78
CA LYS A 114 17.43 -11.42 -7.51
C LYS A 114 18.60 -11.93 -6.68
N LYS A 115 19.53 -12.63 -7.35
CA LYS A 115 20.74 -13.16 -6.72
C LYS A 115 21.77 -12.04 -6.57
N LYS A 116 22.50 -12.04 -5.45
CA LYS A 116 23.77 -11.30 -5.31
C LYS A 116 24.83 -12.30 -4.85
N ASN A 117 25.90 -12.45 -5.62
CA ASN A 117 27.03 -13.35 -5.36
C ASN A 117 26.72 -14.85 -5.10
N GLY A 118 25.50 -15.30 -5.39
CA GLY A 118 25.04 -16.69 -5.21
C GLY A 118 23.81 -16.77 -4.33
N ASP A 119 23.79 -15.98 -3.26
CA ASP A 119 22.72 -15.95 -2.27
C ASP A 119 21.46 -15.23 -2.79
N PRO A 120 20.28 -15.65 -2.30
CA PRO A 120 19.01 -15.04 -2.68
C PRO A 120 18.68 -13.84 -1.78
N ALA A 121 18.78 -12.63 -2.32
CA ALA A 121 18.12 -11.47 -1.73
C ALA A 121 16.62 -11.53 -2.08
N TYR A 122 15.78 -11.27 -1.08
CA TYR A 122 14.33 -11.28 -1.22
C TYR A 122 13.76 -9.89 -0.93
N CYS A 123 13.03 -9.35 -1.90
CA CYS A 123 12.17 -8.22 -1.66
C CYS A 123 10.83 -8.39 -2.33
N GLY A 124 9.73 -7.98 -1.71
CA GLY A 124 8.61 -7.50 -2.51
C GLY A 124 8.67 -5.99 -2.71
N VAL A 125 7.72 -5.37 -3.42
CA VAL A 125 7.45 -3.92 -3.33
C VAL A 125 5.97 -3.58 -3.51
N THR A 126 5.45 -2.50 -2.88
CA THR A 126 4.03 -2.11 -2.98
C THR A 126 3.57 -1.84 -4.41
N GLN A 127 3.12 -2.91 -5.04
CA GLN A 127 1.82 -2.90 -5.65
C GLN A 127 0.73 -3.51 -4.71
N PHE A 128 0.87 -3.56 -3.37
CA PHE A 128 1.42 -4.64 -2.48
C PHE A 128 2.82 -5.27 -2.78
N GLU A 129 3.87 -5.42 -1.93
CA GLU A 129 4.46 -4.74 -0.71
C GLU A 129 5.98 -5.09 -0.53
N ALA A 130 6.84 -4.20 0.05
CA ALA A 130 8.26 -4.35 0.56
C ALA A 130 9.41 -3.56 -0.20
N THR A 131 10.72 -3.51 0.12
CA THR A 131 11.49 -3.81 1.33
C THR A 131 12.34 -2.63 1.92
N ASP A 132 11.78 -1.68 2.68
CA ASP A 132 12.33 -1.04 3.90
C ASP A 132 11.19 -0.32 4.66
N ALA A 133 11.21 -0.31 5.99
CA ALA A 133 10.07 0.07 6.82
C ALA A 133 9.88 1.59 6.91
N ARG A 134 9.44 2.20 5.81
CA ARG A 134 9.09 3.63 5.69
C ARG A 134 7.83 3.83 4.83
N LYS A 135 6.64 3.89 5.44
CA LYS A 135 5.51 4.61 4.81
C LYS A 135 5.89 6.08 4.63
N ALA A 136 5.13 6.83 3.81
CA ALA A 136 5.23 8.29 3.68
C ALA A 136 5.11 9.08 5.00
N LEU A 137 4.62 8.41 6.04
CA LEU A 137 4.31 8.95 7.35
C LEU A 137 5.53 8.74 8.27
N PRO A 138 5.78 9.62 9.26
CA PRO A 138 6.86 9.45 10.21
C PRO A 138 6.85 8.08 10.93
N LEU A 139 8.03 7.69 11.37
CA LEU A 139 8.23 6.55 12.26
C LEU A 139 7.90 6.99 13.70
N VAL A 140 6.83 6.41 14.27
CA VAL A 140 6.39 6.70 15.64
C VAL A 140 7.09 5.79 16.65
N GLU A 141 7.19 4.49 16.35
CA GLU A 141 7.75 3.52 17.28
C GLU A 141 8.47 2.37 16.55
N THR A 142 9.51 1.83 17.18
CA THR A 142 10.10 0.53 16.82
C THR A 142 10.21 -0.32 18.08
N LYS A 143 9.69 -1.54 18.02
CA LYS A 143 9.78 -2.55 19.09
C LYS A 143 10.43 -3.81 18.53
N THR A 144 11.35 -4.41 19.28
CA THR A 144 12.03 -5.66 18.88
C THR A 144 11.78 -6.74 19.92
N PHE A 145 11.24 -7.88 19.49
CA PHE A 145 10.97 -9.05 20.33
C PHE A 145 11.61 -10.29 19.68
N GLY A 146 12.73 -10.74 20.24
CA GLY A 146 13.55 -11.79 19.63
C GLY A 146 14.03 -11.37 18.24
N SER A 147 13.71 -12.17 17.22
CA SER A 147 14.02 -11.88 15.81
C SER A 147 12.98 -11.01 15.09
N VAL A 148 11.89 -10.61 15.74
CA VAL A 148 10.81 -9.81 15.13
C VAL A 148 10.98 -8.33 15.48
N LYS A 149 11.06 -7.48 14.46
CA LYS A 149 11.04 -6.01 14.57
C LYS A 149 9.70 -5.47 14.11
N THR A 150 8.90 -4.97 15.04
CA THR A 150 7.65 -4.26 14.77
C THR A 150 7.93 -2.77 14.56
N VAL A 151 7.33 -2.18 13.53
CA VAL A 151 7.54 -0.78 13.13
C VAL A 151 6.17 -0.10 13.02
N VAL A 152 5.97 0.99 13.74
CA VAL A 152 4.69 1.73 13.82
C VAL A 152 4.86 3.10 13.17
N PHE A 153 3.96 3.41 12.23
CA PHE A 153 3.93 4.70 11.53
C PHE A 153 2.82 5.59 12.07
N ASP A 154 2.96 6.88 11.80
CA ASP A 154 1.91 7.88 12.04
C ASP A 154 0.61 7.54 11.31
N LYS A 155 -0.48 8.17 11.77
CA LYS A 155 -1.79 8.10 11.10
C LYS A 155 -1.77 8.92 9.80
N SER A 156 -2.31 8.35 8.71
CA SER A 156 -2.41 9.09 7.45
C SER A 156 -3.44 10.22 7.52
N PRO A 157 -3.34 11.23 6.64
CA PRO A 157 -4.49 12.01 6.22
C PRO A 157 -5.63 11.12 5.71
N ILE A 158 -6.82 11.70 5.54
CA ILE A 158 -7.93 11.01 4.87
C ILE A 158 -7.55 10.81 3.41
N MET A 159 -7.45 9.55 2.98
CA MET A 159 -7.08 9.16 1.62
C MET A 159 -7.86 7.92 1.17
N SER A 160 -8.03 7.77 -0.15
CA SER A 160 -8.62 6.58 -0.75
C SER A 160 -7.75 5.35 -0.53
N THR A 161 -8.35 4.17 -0.34
CA THR A 161 -7.63 2.93 -0.01
C THR A 161 -6.61 2.49 -1.07
N TYR A 162 -6.78 2.88 -2.34
CA TYR A 162 -5.83 2.58 -3.42
C TYR A 162 -4.48 3.32 -3.28
N LEU A 163 -4.44 4.41 -2.49
CA LEU A 163 -3.22 5.20 -2.26
C LEU A 163 -2.31 4.61 -1.18
N LEU A 164 -2.71 3.52 -0.54
CA LEU A 164 -1.92 2.84 0.49
C LEU A 164 -0.69 2.13 -0.10
N ALA A 165 0.50 2.65 0.19
CA ALA A 165 1.78 1.97 -0.04
C ALA A 165 2.59 1.83 1.27
N TRP A 166 3.55 0.90 1.32
CA TRP A 166 4.40 0.58 2.47
C TRP A 166 5.51 -0.43 2.09
N PHE A 167 6.63 -0.46 2.82
CA PHE A 167 7.69 -1.44 2.57
C PHE A 167 8.42 -2.01 3.83
N VAL A 168 9.35 -2.99 3.70
CA VAL A 168 10.07 -3.72 4.82
C VAL A 168 11.34 -4.59 4.44
N GLY A 169 12.60 -4.19 4.67
CA GLY A 169 13.86 -4.94 4.34
C GLY A 169 15.04 -4.13 3.69
N GLU A 170 15.71 -4.65 2.63
CA GLU A 170 17.01 -4.11 2.11
C GLU A 170 16.94 -3.17 0.86
N PHE A 171 17.05 -1.85 1.06
CA PHE A 171 17.19 -0.82 -0.01
C PHE A 171 18.23 0.27 0.35
N GLU A 172 18.67 1.04 -0.65
CA GLU A 172 19.54 2.24 -0.51
C GLU A 172 18.78 3.51 -0.92
N CYS A 173 18.88 4.60 -0.15
CA CYS A 173 18.26 5.90 -0.48
C CYS A 173 19.27 6.98 -0.93
N VAL A 174 18.85 7.85 -1.86
CA VAL A 174 19.33 9.24 -1.94
C VAL A 174 18.32 10.10 -1.17
N GLU A 175 18.80 11.02 -0.33
CA GLU A 175 17.95 11.96 0.42
C GLU A 175 18.33 13.40 0.05
N SER A 176 17.32 14.27 -0.05
CA SER A 176 17.43 15.71 -0.31
C SER A 176 16.26 16.45 0.37
N LYS A 177 16.21 17.78 0.29
CA LYS A 177 15.11 18.59 0.85
C LYS A 177 14.59 19.63 -0.13
N THR A 178 13.30 19.94 -0.03
CA THR A 178 12.69 21.13 -0.65
C THR A 178 13.09 22.42 0.07
N SER A 179 12.75 23.59 -0.50
CA SER A 179 12.91 24.88 0.18
C SER A 179 12.20 24.94 1.53
N ARG A 180 11.07 24.22 1.68
CA ARG A 180 10.29 24.07 2.93
C ARG A 180 10.81 22.98 3.88
N ASN A 181 12.00 22.43 3.65
CA ASN A 181 12.61 21.33 4.43
C ASN A 181 11.86 19.98 4.39
N ILE A 182 10.88 19.78 3.48
CA ILE A 182 10.24 18.47 3.27
C ILE A 182 11.32 17.50 2.81
N MET A 183 11.45 16.35 3.49
CA MET A 183 12.46 15.36 3.14
C MET A 183 12.04 14.59 1.88
N VAL A 184 12.87 14.58 0.85
CA VAL A 184 12.64 13.84 -0.40
C VAL A 184 13.61 12.67 -0.46
N CYS A 185 13.10 11.45 -0.54
CA CYS A 185 13.91 10.22 -0.54
C CYS A 185 13.67 9.41 -1.82
N VAL A 186 14.72 9.02 -2.56
CA VAL A 186 14.61 8.05 -3.67
C VAL A 186 15.27 6.74 -3.26
N TRP A 187 14.45 5.70 -3.13
CA TRP A 187 14.84 4.35 -2.70
C TRP A 187 15.13 3.44 -3.91
N THR A 188 16.27 2.75 -3.87
CA THR A 188 16.78 1.90 -4.95
C THR A 188 17.35 0.59 -4.43
N GLN A 189 17.52 -0.40 -5.32
CA GLN A 189 18.30 -1.60 -5.01
C GLN A 189 19.76 -1.25 -4.66
N ILE A 190 20.35 -1.94 -3.69
CA ILE A 190 21.74 -1.78 -3.23
C ILE A 190 22.73 -1.73 -4.42
N GLY A 191 23.45 -0.62 -4.56
CA GLY A 191 24.40 -0.35 -5.64
C GLY A 191 23.85 0.51 -6.80
N LYS A 192 22.58 0.94 -6.77
CA LYS A 192 21.98 1.84 -7.79
C LYS A 192 21.80 3.29 -7.33
N LYS A 193 22.16 3.62 -6.08
CA LYS A 193 22.00 4.94 -5.47
C LYS A 193 22.44 6.12 -6.34
N ASN A 194 23.57 5.99 -7.06
CA ASN A 194 24.09 7.07 -7.91
C ASN A 194 23.13 7.45 -9.06
N SER A 195 22.36 6.50 -9.60
CA SER A 195 21.39 6.75 -10.69
C SER A 195 20.10 7.41 -10.20
N ALA A 196 19.88 7.51 -8.89
CA ALA A 196 18.72 8.16 -8.28
C ALA A 196 18.92 9.64 -7.95
N ILE A 197 20.15 10.16 -8.04
CA ILE A 197 20.48 11.56 -7.67
C ILE A 197 19.66 12.55 -8.51
N PHE A 198 19.61 12.35 -9.83
CA PHE A 198 18.83 13.19 -10.74
C PHE A 198 17.34 13.23 -10.40
N ALA A 199 16.74 12.09 -10.05
CA ALA A 199 15.33 12.02 -9.66
C ALA A 199 15.08 12.73 -8.32
N CYS A 200 15.97 12.59 -7.35
CA CYS A 200 15.85 13.22 -6.04
C CYS A 200 15.93 14.75 -6.15
N GLU A 201 16.91 15.28 -6.91
CA GLU A 201 17.02 16.71 -7.20
C GLU A 201 15.81 17.24 -7.99
N THR A 202 15.33 16.49 -8.98
CA THR A 202 14.20 16.89 -9.83
C THR A 202 12.90 16.91 -9.03
N ALA A 203 12.67 15.91 -8.18
CA ALA A 203 11.48 15.87 -7.33
C ALA A 203 11.43 17.02 -6.32
N CYS A 204 12.56 17.45 -5.75
CA CYS A 204 12.60 18.66 -4.91
C CYS A 204 12.11 19.88 -5.70
N LYS A 205 12.70 20.12 -6.89
CA LYS A 205 12.35 21.25 -7.79
C LYS A 205 10.89 21.19 -8.24
N CYS A 206 10.36 20.01 -8.54
CA CYS A 206 8.96 19.81 -8.90
C CYS A 206 8.02 20.06 -7.71
N LEU A 207 8.37 19.65 -6.50
CA LEU A 207 7.54 19.86 -5.31
C LEU A 207 7.50 21.34 -4.92
N ASP A 208 8.65 22.01 -4.88
CA ASP A 208 8.76 23.47 -4.71
C ASP A 208 7.97 24.25 -5.79
N PHE A 209 7.99 23.77 -7.04
CA PHE A 209 7.20 24.34 -8.14
C PHE A 209 5.69 24.15 -7.94
N TYR A 210 5.25 22.94 -7.59
CA TYR A 210 3.81 22.65 -7.45
C TYR A 210 3.18 23.29 -6.22
N GLU A 211 3.89 23.37 -5.08
CA GLU A 211 3.42 24.13 -3.91
C GLU A 211 3.18 25.60 -4.28
N LYS A 212 4.10 26.21 -5.05
CA LYS A 212 3.95 27.58 -5.55
C LYS A 212 2.87 27.73 -6.63
N TYR A 213 2.74 26.77 -7.54
CA TYR A 213 1.83 26.86 -8.69
C TYR A 213 0.36 26.63 -8.31
N PHE A 214 0.09 25.74 -7.35
CA PHE A 214 -1.26 25.48 -6.87
C PHE A 214 -1.66 26.32 -5.65
N GLU A 215 -0.72 27.08 -5.06
CA GLU A 215 -0.89 27.82 -3.80
C GLU A 215 -1.35 26.92 -2.63
N ILE A 216 -1.00 25.63 -2.70
CA ILE A 216 -1.37 24.58 -1.73
C ILE A 216 -0.11 23.86 -1.28
N GLU A 217 0.15 23.90 0.03
CA GLU A 217 1.27 23.20 0.65
C GLU A 217 1.15 21.68 0.55
N TYR A 218 2.28 20.98 0.43
CA TYR A 218 2.32 19.53 0.45
C TYR A 218 2.05 19.02 1.89
N PRO A 219 1.04 18.15 2.11
CA PRO A 219 0.50 17.89 3.45
C PRO A 219 1.26 16.84 4.27
N LEU A 220 2.38 16.29 3.77
CA LEU A 220 3.17 15.28 4.48
C LEU A 220 4.60 15.78 4.74
N PRO A 221 5.23 15.40 5.87
CA PRO A 221 6.57 15.88 6.24
C PRO A 221 7.70 15.31 5.38
N LYS A 222 7.40 14.33 4.52
CA LYS A 222 8.34 13.73 3.57
C LYS A 222 7.64 13.16 2.33
N TYR A 223 8.44 12.95 1.29
CA TYR A 223 8.04 12.48 -0.03
C TYR A 223 8.99 11.34 -0.44
N ASP A 224 8.60 10.09 -0.23
CA ASP A 224 9.36 8.93 -0.68
C ASP A 224 9.00 8.58 -2.13
N MET A 225 9.99 8.15 -2.90
CA MET A 225 9.87 7.51 -4.20
C MET A 225 10.66 6.21 -4.19
N ILE A 226 10.19 5.14 -4.85
CA ILE A 226 10.87 3.84 -4.83
C ILE A 226 10.86 3.16 -6.19
N THR A 227 12.00 2.56 -6.56
CA THR A 227 12.10 1.72 -7.75
C THR A 227 11.65 0.29 -7.49
N VAL A 228 10.67 -0.15 -8.26
CA VAL A 228 10.17 -1.51 -8.37
C VAL A 228 10.63 -2.06 -9.72
N PRO A 229 11.48 -3.10 -9.81
CA PRO A 229 12.04 -3.46 -11.12
C PRO A 229 11.05 -4.25 -11.98
N ASP A 230 10.25 -5.13 -11.37
CA ASP A 230 9.20 -5.92 -12.03
C ASP A 230 7.81 -5.24 -11.89
N PHE A 231 7.74 -3.96 -12.25
CA PHE A 231 6.55 -3.13 -12.09
C PHE A 231 5.68 -3.11 -13.35
N ALA A 232 4.39 -3.49 -13.23
CA ALA A 232 3.50 -3.61 -14.39
C ALA A 232 3.21 -2.25 -15.07
N ALA A 233 3.09 -1.17 -14.29
CA ALA A 233 2.90 0.18 -14.78
C ALA A 233 4.24 0.91 -15.04
N GLY A 234 4.18 2.21 -15.35
CA GLY A 234 5.35 3.10 -15.37
C GLY A 234 5.65 3.69 -13.98
N ALA A 235 4.62 4.25 -13.35
CA ALA A 235 4.62 4.74 -11.97
C ALA A 235 3.22 4.56 -11.33
N MET A 236 3.10 4.80 -10.02
CA MET A 236 1.84 4.85 -9.27
C MET A 236 1.95 5.85 -8.10
N GLU A 237 1.01 6.79 -8.03
CA GLU A 237 1.00 7.98 -7.17
C GLU A 237 0.57 7.72 -5.71
N ASN A 238 0.95 6.57 -5.14
CA ASN A 238 0.63 6.21 -3.76
C ASN A 238 1.09 7.30 -2.78
N CYS A 239 0.25 7.64 -1.79
CA CYS A 239 0.34 8.91 -1.07
C CYS A 239 1.68 9.06 -0.31
N GLY A 240 2.60 9.83 -0.90
CA GLY A 240 3.95 10.10 -0.39
C GLY A 240 4.93 8.92 -0.38
N LEU A 241 4.61 7.81 -1.06
CA LEU A 241 5.51 6.69 -1.33
C LEU A 241 5.29 6.23 -2.77
N ILE A 242 5.67 7.08 -3.73
CA ILE A 242 5.37 6.89 -5.14
C ILE A 242 6.23 5.76 -5.70
N THR A 243 5.61 4.77 -6.32
CA THR A 243 6.31 3.61 -6.87
C THR A 243 6.57 3.80 -8.36
N TYR A 244 7.75 3.38 -8.85
CA TYR A 244 8.19 3.56 -10.24
C TYR A 244 8.83 2.30 -10.78
N ARG A 245 8.70 2.03 -12.08
CA ARG A 245 9.61 1.10 -12.78
C ARG A 245 11.02 1.70 -12.81
N GLU A 246 12.08 0.89 -12.64
CA GLU A 246 13.47 1.37 -12.62
C GLU A 246 13.81 2.33 -13.79
N ILE A 247 13.42 1.98 -15.01
CA ILE A 247 13.68 2.78 -16.22
C ILE A 247 12.91 4.12 -16.29
N ALA A 248 11.94 4.35 -15.39
CA ALA A 248 11.14 5.57 -15.31
C ALA A 248 11.61 6.54 -14.21
N LEU A 249 12.61 6.15 -13.41
CA LEU A 249 13.13 6.96 -12.30
C LEU A 249 14.67 7.04 -12.28
N LEU A 250 15.39 6.02 -12.73
CA LEU A 250 16.85 5.98 -12.69
C LEU A 250 17.49 6.55 -13.96
N ALA A 251 18.38 7.53 -13.78
CA ALA A 251 19.18 8.12 -14.85
C ALA A 251 20.68 7.90 -14.56
N ASP A 252 21.33 7.10 -15.40
CA ASP A 252 22.78 6.90 -15.40
C ASP A 252 23.40 7.85 -16.42
N LYS A 253 24.28 8.77 -15.96
CA LYS A 253 24.86 9.84 -16.79
C LYS A 253 25.67 9.32 -17.99
N GLU A 254 26.10 8.06 -17.99
CA GLU A 254 26.87 7.44 -19.07
C GLU A 254 26.00 6.60 -20.02
N LYS A 255 24.77 6.23 -19.62
CA LYS A 255 23.98 5.16 -20.27
C LYS A 255 22.54 5.57 -20.60
N THR A 256 21.99 6.57 -19.93
CA THR A 256 20.65 7.11 -20.21
C THR A 256 20.72 8.14 -21.33
N SER A 257 20.25 7.76 -22.52
CA SER A 257 20.09 8.70 -23.64
C SER A 257 18.97 9.71 -23.36
N VAL A 258 19.22 11.00 -23.57
CA VAL A 258 18.14 11.99 -23.74
C VAL A 258 17.42 11.67 -25.05
N ARG A 259 16.11 11.40 -24.98
CA ARG A 259 15.30 10.94 -26.12
C ARG A 259 13.83 11.30 -25.94
#